data_AF-A0A380EHU3-F1
#
_entry.id   AF-A0A380EHU3-F1
#
_cell.length_a   1.000
_cell.length_b   1.000
_cell.length_c   1.000
_cell.angle_alpha   90.00
_cell.angle_beta   90.00
_cell.angle_gamma   90.00
#
_symmetry.space_group_name_H-M   'P 1'
#
loop_
_entity.id
_entity.type
_entity.pdbx_description
1 polymer ?
#
loop_
_entity_poly.entity_id
_entity_poly.type
_entity_poly.pdbx_seq_one_letter_code
_entity_poly.pdbx_strand_id
1 'polypeptide(L)' 'MYTTRSLFIRFPLATYQQHHSSIDADIYDYLQPENCLKRRQSYGSTGQSSVKQQLDVAKQLLSQ' A
#
# COMPACT_ATOMS: atom_id res chain seq x y z
N MET A 1 1.06 -19.80 -10.86
CA MET A 1 0.44 -18.73 -10.05
C MET A 1 1.45 -18.29 -9.01
N TYR A 2 2.25 -17.26 -9.29
CA TYR A 2 3.27 -16.79 -8.34
C TYR A 2 2.57 -16.09 -7.18
N THR A 3 2.67 -16.64 -5.98
CA THR A 3 2.07 -16.02 -4.79
C THR A 3 2.93 -14.85 -4.36
N THR A 4 2.53 -13.63 -4.70
CA THR A 4 3.10 -12.35 -4.24
C THR A 4 2.82 -12.09 -2.75
N ARG A 5 3.08 -13.06 -1.87
CA ARG A 5 3.05 -12.80 -0.43
C ARG A 5 4.30 -12.03 -0.05
N SER A 6 4.12 -10.77 0.39
CA SER A 6 5.21 -9.92 0.91
C SER A 6 6.00 -10.69 1.98
N LEU A 7 7.33 -10.72 1.82
CA LEU A 7 8.25 -11.45 2.69
C LEU A 7 8.10 -11.02 4.16
N PHE A 8 7.79 -9.74 4.38
CA PHE A 8 7.69 -9.17 5.72
C PHE A 8 6.55 -9.76 6.55
N ILE A 9 5.38 -10.06 5.95
CA ILE A 9 4.22 -10.60 6.68
C ILE A 9 4.51 -11.99 7.33
N ARG A 10 5.61 -12.64 6.97
CA ARG A 10 5.97 -13.97 7.48
C ARG A 10 6.81 -13.93 8.77
N PHE A 11 7.34 -12.78 9.16
CA PHE A 11 8.06 -12.66 10.43
C PHE A 11 7.07 -12.65 11.61
N PRO A 12 7.42 -13.26 12.76
CA PRO A 12 6.58 -13.20 13.96
C PRO A 12 6.59 -11.80 14.58
N LEU A 13 5.55 -11.46 15.35
CA LEU A 13 5.41 -10.13 15.96
C LEU A 13 6.59 -9.78 16.87
N ALA A 14 7.13 -10.80 17.56
CA ALA A 14 8.32 -10.68 18.39
C ALA A 14 9.54 -10.11 17.63
N THR A 15 9.71 -10.45 16.34
CA THR A 15 10.79 -9.89 15.51
C THR A 15 10.63 -8.38 15.35
N TYR A 16 9.41 -7.90 15.20
CA TYR A 16 9.15 -6.46 15.13
C TYR A 16 9.32 -5.77 16.49
N GLN A 17 8.83 -6.41 17.55
CA GLN A 17 8.93 -5.87 18.91
C GLN A 17 10.38 -5.80 19.44
N GLN A 18 11.30 -6.59 18.89
CA GLN A 18 12.75 -6.45 19.13
C GLN A 18 13.28 -5.07 18.70
N HIS A 19 12.63 -4.40 17.74
CA HIS A 19 13.02 -3.06 17.30
C HIS A 19 12.35 -1.96 18.13
N HIS A 20 11.07 -2.12 18.45
CA HIS A 20 10.35 -1.18 19.32
C HIS A 20 9.09 -1.83 19.91
N SER A 21 8.87 -1.66 21.21
CA SER A 21 7.75 -2.30 21.92
C SER A 21 6.37 -1.79 21.51
N SER A 22 6.29 -0.61 20.89
CA SER A 22 5.02 -0.06 20.39
C SER A 22 4.53 -0.69 19.09
N ILE A 23 5.28 -1.61 18.48
CA ILE A 23 4.83 -2.32 17.28
C ILE A 23 3.90 -3.45 17.70
N ASP A 24 2.66 -3.40 17.22
CA ASP A 24 1.62 -4.37 17.53
C ASP A 24 1.17 -5.15 16.28
N ALA A 25 0.25 -6.09 16.44
CA ALA A 25 -0.24 -6.96 15.38
C ALA A 25 -0.90 -6.21 14.21
N ASP A 26 -1.35 -4.97 14.41
CA ASP A 26 -1.88 -4.11 13.35
C ASP A 26 -0.82 -3.78 12.27
N ILE A 27 0.47 -3.95 12.55
CA ILE A 27 1.54 -3.82 11.57
C ILE A 27 1.31 -4.69 10.32
N TYR A 28 0.71 -5.88 10.49
CA TYR A 28 0.46 -6.79 9.38
C TYR A 28 -0.59 -6.27 8.41
N ASP A 29 -1.51 -5.41 8.88
CA ASP A 29 -2.46 -4.73 8.00
C ASP A 29 -1.73 -3.69 7.14
N TYR A 30 -0.76 -2.99 7.71
CA TYR A 30 0.02 -1.98 6.99
C TYR A 30 1.03 -2.58 6.00
N LEU A 31 1.51 -3.80 6.24
CA LEU A 31 2.49 -4.47 5.39
C LEU A 31 1.87 -5.23 4.20
N GLN A 32 0.53 -5.33 4.10
CA GLN A 32 -0.13 -5.88 2.92
C GLN A 32 0.09 -4.96 1.71
N PRO A 33 0.55 -5.48 0.55
CA PRO A 33 0.75 -4.67 -0.66
C PRO A 33 -0.47 -3.80 -1.03
N GLU A 34 -1.68 -4.33 -0.88
CA GLU A 34 -2.92 -3.63 -1.18
C GLU A 34 -3.12 -2.42 -0.25
N ASN A 35 -2.83 -2.59 1.04
CA ASN A 35 -3.00 -1.54 2.04
C ASN A 35 -1.86 -0.51 1.98
N CYS A 36 -0.63 -0.93 1.64
CA CYS A 36 0.48 -0.03 1.31
C CYS A 36 0.08 0.99 0.24
N LEU A 37 -0.63 0.55 -0.81
CA LEU A 37 -1.10 1.42 -1.89
C LEU A 37 -2.33 2.23 -1.51
N LYS A 38 -3.31 1.66 -0.82
CA LYS A 38 -4.55 2.38 -0.43
C LYS A 38 -4.30 3.63 0.41
N ARG A 39 -3.23 3.64 1.22
CA ARG A 39 -2.85 4.79 2.07
C ARG A 39 -2.24 5.94 1.28
N ARG A 40 -1.86 5.72 0.02
CA ARG A 40 -1.23 6.73 -0.85
C ARG A 40 -2.31 7.60 -1.51
N GLN A 41 -2.84 8.56 -0.75
CA GLN A 41 -4.02 9.34 -1.12
C GLN A 41 -3.75 10.79 -1.52
N SER A 42 -2.49 11.24 -1.47
CA SER A 42 -2.15 12.58 -1.95
C SER A 42 -2.48 12.75 -3.45
N TYR A 43 -2.66 14.00 -3.87
CA TYR A 43 -2.82 14.30 -5.29
C TYR A 43 -1.59 13.81 -6.08
N GLY A 44 -1.81 13.19 -7.24
CA GLY A 44 -0.74 12.62 -8.06
C GLY A 44 -0.09 11.33 -7.51
N SER A 45 -0.67 10.73 -6.46
CA SER A 45 -0.11 9.52 -5.82
C SER A 45 -0.39 8.22 -6.58
N THR A 46 0.08 7.10 -6.04
CA THR A 46 -0.09 5.75 -6.61
C THR A 46 -1.22 4.93 -5.98
N GLY A 47 -2.01 5.52 -5.09
CA GLY A 47 -3.24 4.90 -4.61
C GLY A 47 -4.25 4.72 -5.75
N GLN A 48 -5.10 3.69 -5.65
CA GLN A 48 -6.01 3.32 -6.74
C GLN A 48 -6.97 4.45 -7.09
N SER A 49 -7.42 5.25 -6.12
CA SER A 49 -8.24 6.45 -6.36
C SER A 49 -7.47 7.54 -7.13
N SER A 50 -6.22 7.81 -6.74
CA SER A 50 -5.35 8.78 -7.41
C SER A 50 -5.07 8.35 -8.85
N VAL A 51 -4.79 7.07 -9.11
CA VAL A 51 -4.57 6.55 -10.47
C VAL A 51 -5.84 6.65 -11.31
N LYS A 52 -7.02 6.36 -10.76
CA LYS A 52 -8.29 6.56 -11.47
C LYS A 52 -8.48 8.03 -11.86
N GLN A 53 -8.27 8.95 -10.93
CA GLN A 53 -8.36 10.39 -11.19
C GLN A 53 -7.35 10.85 -12.26
N GLN A 54 -6.12 10.31 -12.24
CA GLN A 54 -5.13 10.58 -13.30
C GLN A 54 -5.58 10.08 -14.67
N LEU A 55 -6.16 8.88 -14.73
CA LEU A 55 -6.70 8.34 -15.98
C LEU A 55 -7.86 9.19 -16.51
N ASP A 56 -8.72 9.71 -15.63
CA ASP A 56 -9.84 10.57 -16.03
C ASP A 56 -9.33 11.91 -16.58
N VAL A 57 -8.34 12.53 -15.93
CA VAL A 57 -7.67 13.73 -16.45
C VAL A 57 -7.00 13.47 -17.80
N ALA A 58 -6.27 12.35 -17.93
CA ALA A 58 -5.60 11.99 -19.18
C ALA A 58 -6.60 11.82 -20.33
N LYS A 59 -7.75 11.16 -20.09
CA LYS A 59 -8.81 11.01 -21.09
C LYS A 59 -9.38 12.36 -21.52
N GLN A 60 -9.63 13.27 -20.58
CA GLN A 60 -10.12 14.61 -20.88
C GLN A 60 -9.14 15.40 -21.75
N LEU A 61 -7.84 15.31 -21.46
CA LEU A 61 -6.79 15.98 -22.24
C LEU A 61 -6.64 15.41 -23.66
N LEU A 62 -6.83 14.11 -23.83
CA LEU A 62 -6.74 13.45 -25.15
C LEU A 62 -8.00 13.65 -26.02
N SER A 63 -9.12 14.04 -25.41
CA SER A 63 -10.37 14.35 -26.12
C SER A 63 -10.54 15.83 -26.51
N GLN A 64 -9.55 16.67 -26.22
CA GLN A 64 -9.46 18.07 -26.66
C GLN A 64 -8.80 18.17 -28.02
#